data_AF-A0A9E0PQD2-F1
#
_entry.id   AF-A0A9E0PQD2-F1
#
_cell.length_a   1.000
_cell.length_b   1.000
_cell.length_c   1.000
_cell.angle_alpha   90.00
_cell.angle_beta   90.00
_cell.angle_gamma   90.00
#
_symmetry.space_group_name_H-M   'P 1'
#
loop_
_entity.id
_entity.type
_entity.pdbx_description
1 polymer ?
#
loop_
_entity_poly.entity_id
_entity_poly.type
_entity_poly.pdbx_seq_one_letter_code
_entity_poly.pdbx_strand_id
1 'polypeptide(L)'
;GLALFRTDGTPAGTTLLANELVGYGSRIDRFLGEIVIAESVLWITDAKEPTGARLLLDGDSVSLYVAPELAPLGTTLVFLVWDEAHGGEIWTSDGTAEGTALLVDAVPGPGSLFRGVSIDRYAEYHDAELVGADTFAVLAGATPAAGEELWVTDGTALGTGLLRDIYPGDYPSTPRQFTRLGNRIVFSAEDEAHGLELWVTDGTYPGTTLLKDVAPGLASSVPDDLVVRDGVLYFSAWSPSYGREAWKSDGTAAGTVRISDVAPGPLSSSPQRFARAGNRLYFSATDQVRGYELWAISDDGTIPLFLDGFENESTSRWSGAIP
;
A
#
# COMPACT_ATOMS: atom_id res chain seq x y z
N GLY A 1 -17.47 3.12 22.14
CA GLY A 1 -16.93 2.34 21.02
C GLY A 1 -18.03 2.10 20.00
N LEU A 2 -17.66 1.82 18.75
CA LEU A 2 -18.57 1.26 17.76
C LEU A 2 -18.83 -0.23 18.12
N ALA A 3 -20.00 -0.75 17.75
CA ALA A 3 -20.40 -2.13 17.99
C ALA A 3 -21.06 -2.71 16.74
N LEU A 4 -20.79 -3.98 16.45
CA LEU A 4 -21.35 -4.71 15.32
C LEU A 4 -22.54 -5.55 15.79
N PHE A 5 -23.64 -5.49 15.05
CA PHE A 5 -24.84 -6.25 15.35
C PHE A 5 -25.31 -7.02 14.11
N ARG A 6 -25.89 -8.20 14.34
CA ARG A 6 -26.72 -8.89 13.36
C ARG A 6 -28.18 -8.65 13.73
N THR A 7 -29.02 -8.34 12.75
CA THR A 7 -30.44 -8.06 12.98
C THR A 7 -31.29 -8.57 11.83
N ASP A 8 -32.51 -9.01 12.14
CA ASP A 8 -33.57 -9.30 11.16
C ASP A 8 -34.52 -8.10 10.92
N GLY A 9 -34.14 -6.92 11.43
CA GLY A 9 -34.97 -5.71 11.41
C GLY A 9 -35.89 -5.55 12.63
N THR A 10 -35.88 -6.50 13.58
CA THR A 10 -36.64 -6.40 14.83
C THR A 10 -35.74 -6.30 16.06
N PRO A 11 -36.20 -5.66 17.16
CA PRO A 11 -35.44 -5.65 18.42
C PRO A 11 -35.17 -7.05 18.98
N ALA A 12 -36.11 -8.00 18.79
CA ALA A 12 -35.98 -9.37 19.29
C ALA A 12 -34.99 -10.21 18.46
N GLY A 13 -34.85 -9.93 17.17
CA GLY A 13 -33.87 -10.58 16.29
C GLY A 13 -32.55 -9.85 16.17
N THR A 14 -32.27 -8.86 17.04
CA THR A 14 -31.00 -8.12 17.05
C THR A 14 -30.04 -8.70 18.10
N THR A 15 -28.88 -9.16 17.65
CA THR A 15 -27.83 -9.75 18.48
C THR A 15 -26.53 -8.96 18.31
N LEU A 16 -25.88 -8.64 19.43
CA LEU A 16 -24.53 -8.07 19.44
C LEU A 16 -23.53 -9.13 18.98
N LEU A 17 -22.75 -8.80 17.95
CA LEU A 17 -21.68 -9.66 17.43
C LEU A 17 -20.31 -9.27 18.00
N ALA A 18 -20.02 -7.97 18.10
CA ALA A 18 -18.77 -7.46 18.66
C ALA A 18 -19.00 -6.10 19.33
N ASN A 19 -18.43 -5.88 20.52
CA ASN A 19 -18.44 -4.61 21.25
C ASN A 19 -17.00 -4.19 21.51
N GLU A 20 -16.60 -2.99 21.04
CA GLU A 20 -15.20 -2.52 20.99
C GLU A 20 -14.54 -2.64 19.61
N LEU A 21 -15.25 -2.18 18.57
CA LEU A 21 -14.61 -1.74 17.33
C LEU A 21 -13.74 -0.48 17.64
N VAL A 22 -12.59 -0.66 18.26
CA VAL A 22 -11.64 0.42 18.59
C VAL A 22 -10.61 0.50 17.47
N GLY A 23 -10.98 1.21 16.40
CA GLY A 23 -10.11 2.03 15.55
C GLY A 23 -8.67 1.59 15.27
N TYR A 24 -8.41 0.31 15.00
CA TYR A 24 -7.24 -0.14 14.28
C TYR A 24 -7.71 -1.20 13.27
N GLY A 25 -7.55 -0.91 11.98
CA GLY A 25 -7.86 -1.85 10.90
C GLY A 25 -9.29 -1.89 10.35
N SER A 26 -10.19 -0.99 10.77
CA SER A 26 -11.50 -0.85 10.11
C SER A 26 -11.37 -0.11 8.78
N ARG A 27 -11.05 -0.83 7.70
CA ARG A 27 -11.11 -0.32 6.34
C ARG A 27 -12.45 -0.73 5.73
N ILE A 28 -13.25 0.25 5.33
CA ILE A 28 -14.50 0.01 4.60
C ILE A 28 -14.16 -0.03 3.12
N ASP A 29 -13.83 -1.22 2.62
CA ASP A 29 -13.81 -1.48 1.19
C ASP A 29 -15.19 -1.99 0.76
N ARG A 30 -15.63 -1.56 -0.43
CA ARG A 30 -16.88 -2.01 -1.01
C ARG A 30 -16.66 -3.30 -1.80
N PHE A 31 -17.03 -4.41 -1.20
CA PHE A 31 -17.06 -5.72 -1.84
C PHE A 31 -18.37 -6.42 -1.44
N LEU A 32 -19.31 -6.53 -2.36
CA LEU A 32 -20.66 -7.08 -2.11
C LEU A 32 -21.36 -6.52 -0.83
N GLY A 33 -20.94 -5.33 -0.38
CA GLY A 33 -21.22 -4.81 0.96
C GLY A 33 -20.05 -4.00 1.53
N GLU A 34 -20.09 -3.68 2.81
CA GLU A 34 -18.99 -3.13 3.61
C GLU A 34 -18.32 -4.26 4.40
N ILE A 35 -17.00 -4.37 4.29
CA ILE A 35 -16.22 -5.34 5.08
C ILE A 35 -15.85 -4.73 6.44
N VAL A 36 -15.97 -5.53 7.50
CA VAL A 36 -15.63 -5.15 8.88
C VAL A 36 -14.78 -6.24 9.51
N ILE A 37 -13.66 -5.88 10.12
CA ILE A 37 -12.88 -6.78 10.95
C ILE A 37 -13.07 -6.40 12.42
N ALA A 38 -13.37 -7.40 13.23
CA ALA A 38 -13.56 -7.26 14.67
C ALA A 38 -13.06 -8.52 15.36
N GLU A 39 -12.21 -8.39 16.39
CA GLU A 39 -11.76 -9.54 17.20
C GLU A 39 -11.14 -10.68 16.36
N SER A 40 -10.36 -10.33 15.31
CA SER A 40 -9.80 -11.28 14.33
C SER A 40 -10.84 -12.04 13.49
N VAL A 41 -12.08 -11.56 13.45
CA VAL A 41 -13.18 -12.12 12.67
C VAL A 41 -13.48 -11.20 11.48
N LEU A 42 -13.60 -11.78 10.28
CA LEU A 42 -13.95 -11.06 9.06
C LEU A 42 -15.46 -11.11 8.85
N TRP A 43 -16.09 -9.94 8.74
CA TRP A 43 -17.52 -9.80 8.51
C TRP A 43 -17.79 -9.03 7.21
N ILE A 44 -18.87 -9.39 6.53
CA ILE A 44 -19.47 -8.58 5.47
C ILE A 44 -20.81 -8.04 5.96
N THR A 45 -21.04 -6.75 5.75
CA THR A 45 -22.30 -6.09 6.10
C THR A 45 -22.92 -5.51 4.85
N ASP A 46 -24.20 -5.76 4.61
CA ASP A 46 -24.95 -5.05 3.57
C ASP A 46 -26.09 -4.29 4.24
N ALA A 47 -25.98 -2.96 4.26
CA ALA A 47 -26.99 -2.07 4.80
C ALA A 47 -28.35 -2.17 4.06
N LYS A 48 -28.39 -2.81 2.88
CA LYS A 48 -29.61 -3.02 2.08
C LYS A 48 -30.28 -4.38 2.28
N GLU A 49 -29.63 -5.32 2.96
CA GLU A 49 -30.16 -6.67 3.20
C GLU A 49 -30.74 -6.81 4.61
N PRO A 50 -31.97 -7.31 4.78
CA PRO A 50 -32.63 -7.42 6.08
C PRO A 50 -31.97 -8.44 7.03
N THR A 51 -30.99 -9.21 6.57
CA THR A 51 -30.31 -10.26 7.36
C THR A 51 -29.08 -9.76 8.14
N GLY A 52 -28.70 -8.48 7.97
CA GLY A 52 -27.60 -7.86 8.71
C GLY A 52 -26.21 -8.43 8.36
N ALA A 53 -25.23 -8.11 9.22
CA ALA A 53 -23.85 -8.57 9.10
C ALA A 53 -23.73 -10.10 9.05
N ARG A 54 -22.82 -10.61 8.22
CA ARG A 54 -22.53 -12.03 8.00
C ARG A 54 -21.06 -12.33 8.23
N LEU A 55 -20.79 -13.48 8.83
CA LEU A 55 -19.46 -13.99 9.07
C LEU A 55 -18.87 -14.51 7.75
N LEU A 56 -17.66 -14.08 7.41
CA LEU A 56 -16.86 -14.65 6.31
C LEU A 56 -15.80 -15.61 6.84
N LEU A 57 -15.11 -15.22 7.91
CA LEU A 57 -14.04 -16.02 8.49
C LEU A 57 -14.03 -15.86 10.01
N ASP A 58 -14.05 -16.98 10.71
CA ASP A 58 -13.97 -17.06 12.17
C ASP A 58 -12.51 -17.08 12.64
N GLY A 59 -12.18 -16.20 13.59
CA GLY A 59 -10.82 -15.98 14.08
C GLY A 59 -10.33 -17.03 15.08
N ASP A 60 -11.20 -17.89 15.61
CA ASP A 60 -10.87 -18.85 16.67
C ASP A 60 -9.78 -19.89 16.27
N SER A 61 -9.48 -20.02 14.97
CA SER A 61 -8.40 -20.85 14.43
C SER A 61 -7.50 -20.14 13.42
N VAL A 62 -7.76 -18.86 13.19
CA VAL A 62 -7.16 -18.08 12.11
C VAL A 62 -6.89 -16.67 12.61
N SER A 63 -5.65 -16.23 12.47
CA SER A 63 -5.32 -14.87 12.87
C SER A 63 -5.38 -13.94 11.67
N LEU A 64 -6.41 -13.11 11.63
CA LEU A 64 -6.46 -11.94 10.74
C LEU A 64 -5.48 -10.87 11.23
N TYR A 65 -4.20 -11.05 10.93
CA TYR A 65 -3.13 -10.14 11.32
C TYR A 65 -2.98 -8.96 10.35
N VAL A 66 -4.03 -8.20 10.04
CA VAL A 66 -3.82 -6.91 9.33
C VAL A 66 -5.01 -5.98 9.53
N ALA A 67 -4.74 -4.68 9.44
CA ALA A 67 -5.64 -3.75 8.75
C ALA A 67 -5.61 -4.12 7.26
N PRO A 68 -6.47 -5.01 6.76
CA PRO A 68 -6.21 -5.67 5.50
C PRO A 68 -6.19 -4.65 4.39
N GLU A 69 -5.11 -4.66 3.61
CA GLU A 69 -5.24 -4.23 2.25
C GLU A 69 -6.04 -5.32 1.54
N LEU A 70 -7.34 -5.09 1.41
CA LEU A 70 -8.27 -5.98 0.72
C LEU A 70 -8.23 -5.66 -0.77
N ALA A 71 -8.08 -6.68 -1.60
CA ALA A 71 -8.09 -6.51 -3.05
C ALA A 71 -9.34 -7.15 -3.65
N PRO A 72 -10.41 -6.36 -3.93
CA PRO A 72 -11.55 -6.86 -4.69
C PRO A 72 -11.17 -7.06 -6.17
N LEU A 73 -11.24 -8.29 -6.64
CA LEU A 73 -11.03 -8.70 -8.03
C LEU A 73 -12.36 -9.20 -8.61
N GLY A 74 -13.13 -8.28 -9.19
CA GLY A 74 -14.48 -8.57 -9.67
C GLY A 74 -15.43 -9.00 -8.53
N THR A 75 -15.83 -10.27 -8.52
CA THR A 75 -16.69 -10.86 -7.48
C THR A 75 -15.92 -11.66 -6.43
N THR A 76 -14.59 -11.62 -6.48
CA THR A 76 -13.71 -12.31 -5.53
C THR A 76 -12.98 -11.29 -4.69
N LEU A 77 -12.97 -11.47 -3.38
CA LEU A 77 -12.11 -10.74 -2.45
C LEU A 77 -10.81 -11.52 -2.29
N VAL A 78 -9.67 -10.86 -2.40
CA VAL A 78 -8.35 -11.43 -2.05
C VAL A 78 -7.83 -10.73 -0.80
N PHE A 79 -7.27 -11.51 0.12
CA PHE A 79 -6.71 -11.01 1.38
C PHE A 79 -5.65 -11.96 1.95
N LEU A 80 -4.85 -11.46 2.87
CA LEU A 80 -3.77 -12.21 3.51
C LEU A 80 -4.21 -12.71 4.88
N VAL A 81 -3.89 -13.96 5.18
CA VAL A 81 -4.34 -14.64 6.39
C VAL A 81 -3.22 -15.51 6.91
N TRP A 82 -3.09 -15.59 8.23
CA TRP A 82 -2.23 -16.57 8.88
C TRP A 82 -3.05 -17.62 9.61
N ASP A 83 -2.70 -18.89 9.43
CA ASP A 83 -3.17 -19.99 10.29
C ASP A 83 -2.02 -20.90 10.75
N GLU A 84 -2.27 -21.78 11.72
CA GLU A 84 -1.23 -22.66 12.26
C GLU A 84 -0.72 -23.73 11.28
N ALA A 85 -1.53 -24.09 10.28
CA ALA A 85 -1.27 -25.21 9.37
C ALA A 85 -0.46 -24.79 8.14
N HIS A 86 -0.74 -23.59 7.63
CA HIS A 86 -0.23 -23.04 6.36
C HIS A 86 0.59 -21.77 6.58
N GLY A 87 0.61 -21.22 7.80
CA GLY A 87 1.17 -19.91 8.08
C GLY A 87 0.50 -18.80 7.27
N GLY A 88 1.26 -17.77 6.92
CA GLY A 88 0.80 -16.55 6.25
C GLY A 88 0.69 -16.71 4.74
N GLU A 89 -0.53 -16.85 4.23
CA GLU A 89 -0.82 -17.18 2.84
C GLU A 89 -1.97 -16.35 2.24
N ILE A 90 -2.21 -16.51 0.95
CA ILE A 90 -3.25 -15.79 0.18
C ILE A 90 -4.58 -16.53 0.29
N TRP A 91 -5.65 -15.82 0.62
CA TRP A 91 -7.00 -16.34 0.76
C TRP A 91 -7.97 -15.60 -0.14
N THR A 92 -9.09 -16.25 -0.44
CA THR A 92 -10.18 -15.68 -1.23
C THR A 92 -11.52 -15.81 -0.55
N SER A 93 -12.47 -14.95 -0.93
CA SER A 93 -13.87 -15.04 -0.54
C SER A 93 -14.79 -14.55 -1.67
N ASP A 94 -15.90 -15.23 -1.88
CA ASP A 94 -17.01 -14.76 -2.74
C ASP A 94 -18.07 -13.96 -1.96
N GLY A 95 -17.80 -13.64 -0.70
CA GLY A 95 -18.76 -12.99 0.22
C GLY A 95 -19.61 -13.97 1.02
N THR A 96 -19.33 -15.27 0.97
CA THR A 96 -19.92 -16.30 1.82
C THR A 96 -18.86 -17.02 2.66
N ALA A 97 -19.26 -17.62 3.78
CA ALA A 97 -18.35 -18.43 4.59
C ALA A 97 -17.88 -19.67 3.83
N GLU A 98 -18.77 -20.32 3.07
CA GLU A 98 -18.44 -21.52 2.28
C GLU A 98 -17.50 -21.22 1.10
N GLY A 99 -17.60 -20.03 0.51
CA GLY A 99 -16.70 -19.57 -0.54
C GLY A 99 -15.43 -18.89 -0.02
N THR A 100 -15.21 -18.87 1.30
CA THR A 100 -14.00 -18.33 1.91
C THR A 100 -13.00 -19.45 2.18
N ALA A 101 -11.83 -19.38 1.55
CA ALA A 101 -10.81 -20.43 1.65
C ALA A 101 -9.40 -19.95 1.30
N LEU A 102 -8.41 -20.70 1.77
CA LEU A 102 -7.03 -20.63 1.30
C LEU A 102 -6.99 -20.77 -0.22
N LEU A 103 -6.35 -19.83 -0.90
CA LEU A 103 -6.23 -19.83 -2.35
C LEU A 103 -5.09 -20.77 -2.79
N VAL A 104 -3.90 -20.55 -2.22
CA VAL A 104 -2.68 -21.31 -2.47
C VAL A 104 -1.85 -21.32 -1.19
N ASP A 105 -1.34 -22.50 -0.82
CA ASP A 105 -0.26 -22.68 0.16
C ASP A 105 1.07 -22.50 -0.59
N ALA A 106 1.52 -21.25 -0.74
CA ALA A 106 2.67 -20.94 -1.58
C ALA A 106 3.99 -21.34 -0.90
N VAL A 107 4.03 -21.34 0.44
CA VAL A 107 5.14 -21.87 1.24
C VAL A 107 4.66 -23.06 2.08
N PRO A 108 4.78 -24.30 1.56
CA PRO A 108 4.12 -25.48 2.11
C PRO A 108 4.27 -25.68 3.63
N GLY A 109 3.16 -26.00 4.28
CA GLY A 109 3.10 -26.25 5.72
C GLY A 109 3.14 -24.94 6.51
N PRO A 110 3.71 -24.88 7.72
CA PRO A 110 3.65 -23.68 8.56
C PRO A 110 4.58 -22.54 8.09
N GLY A 111 5.05 -22.59 6.84
CA GLY A 111 5.85 -21.52 6.23
C GLY A 111 4.99 -20.28 6.00
N SER A 112 5.56 -19.17 5.54
CA SER A 112 4.72 -18.01 5.22
C SER A 112 5.28 -17.32 3.99
N LEU A 113 4.39 -17.05 3.05
CA LEU A 113 4.70 -16.30 1.85
C LEU A 113 5.08 -14.86 2.15
N PHE A 114 4.64 -14.24 3.24
CA PHE A 114 5.02 -12.87 3.57
C PHE A 114 5.71 -12.80 4.94
N ARG A 115 6.64 -11.87 5.09
CA ARG A 115 7.26 -11.59 6.39
C ARG A 115 6.22 -10.94 7.29
N GLY A 116 6.17 -11.41 8.53
CA GLY A 116 5.04 -11.20 9.45
C GLY A 116 4.58 -9.75 9.63
N VAL A 117 3.32 -9.61 10.02
CA VAL A 117 2.64 -8.35 10.30
C VAL A 117 2.57 -8.18 11.81
N SER A 118 3.18 -7.11 12.36
CA SER A 118 3.19 -6.88 13.81
C SER A 118 2.08 -5.94 14.25
N ILE A 119 1.40 -6.28 15.33
CA ILE A 119 0.49 -5.39 16.07
C ILE A 119 1.23 -4.39 16.97
N ASP A 120 2.55 -4.52 17.10
CA ASP A 120 3.37 -3.64 17.93
C ASP A 120 3.98 -2.51 17.11
N ARG A 121 3.61 -1.27 17.49
CA ARG A 121 4.07 0.03 16.95
C ARG A 121 5.59 0.26 16.96
N TYR A 122 6.39 -0.73 17.36
CA TYR A 122 7.82 -0.65 17.58
C TYR A 122 8.62 -1.76 16.89
N ALA A 123 7.98 -2.68 16.19
CA ALA A 123 8.68 -3.74 15.47
C ALA A 123 8.99 -3.30 14.02
N GLU A 124 10.28 -3.27 13.67
CA GLU A 124 10.80 -2.97 12.32
C GLU A 124 10.54 -4.12 11.33
N TYR A 125 9.28 -4.57 11.20
CA TYR A 125 8.87 -5.47 10.12
C TYR A 125 8.00 -4.69 9.15
N HIS A 126 8.34 -4.75 7.86
CA HIS A 126 7.56 -4.13 6.80
C HIS A 126 6.15 -4.74 6.79
N ASP A 127 5.13 -3.88 6.75
CA ASP A 127 3.74 -4.30 6.63
C ASP A 127 3.56 -5.10 5.33
N ALA A 128 2.90 -6.27 5.40
CA ALA A 128 2.55 -7.00 4.19
C ALA A 128 1.56 -6.16 3.36
N GLU A 129 2.01 -5.70 2.20
CA GLU A 129 1.22 -4.89 1.27
C GLU A 129 0.54 -5.78 0.22
N LEU A 130 -0.77 -5.61 0.02
CA LEU A 130 -1.57 -6.30 -0.99
C LEU A 130 -2.39 -5.25 -1.75
N VAL A 131 -2.00 -4.99 -2.99
CA VAL A 131 -2.67 -3.95 -3.79
C VAL A 131 -3.35 -4.56 -5.00
N GLY A 132 -4.67 -4.35 -5.08
CA GLY A 132 -5.49 -4.73 -6.22
C GLY A 132 -5.51 -3.68 -7.33
N ALA A 133 -5.37 -4.14 -8.56
CA ALA A 133 -5.91 -3.51 -9.76
C ALA A 133 -7.29 -4.11 -10.09
N ASP A 134 -7.83 -3.87 -11.29
CA ASP A 134 -9.17 -4.35 -11.64
C ASP A 134 -9.25 -5.88 -11.84
N THR A 135 -8.16 -6.51 -12.29
CA THR A 135 -8.15 -7.92 -12.69
C THR A 135 -7.05 -8.75 -12.02
N PHE A 136 -6.20 -8.12 -11.21
CA PHE A 136 -5.10 -8.78 -10.51
C PHE A 136 -4.77 -8.02 -9.23
N ALA A 137 -4.15 -8.70 -8.27
CA ALA A 137 -3.52 -8.10 -7.11
C ALA A 137 -2.04 -8.50 -7.07
N VAL A 138 -1.21 -7.66 -6.46
CA VAL A 138 0.21 -7.95 -6.22
C VAL A 138 0.55 -7.77 -4.76
N LEU A 139 1.59 -8.48 -4.35
CA LEU A 139 2.16 -8.45 -3.03
C LEU A 139 3.67 -8.73 -3.09
N ALA A 140 4.38 -8.40 -2.02
CA ALA A 140 5.70 -8.94 -1.76
C ALA A 140 5.57 -10.35 -1.18
N GLY A 141 6.23 -11.32 -1.80
CA GLY A 141 6.15 -12.73 -1.41
C GLY A 141 7.53 -13.41 -1.42
N ALA A 142 7.83 -14.12 -0.34
CA ALA A 142 9.08 -14.79 -0.07
C ALA A 142 8.98 -16.31 -0.17
N THR A 143 9.92 -16.92 -0.88
CA THR A 143 10.13 -18.38 -0.83
C THR A 143 11.59 -18.71 -0.55
N PRO A 144 11.91 -19.92 -0.05
CA PRO A 144 13.30 -20.34 0.13
C PRO A 144 14.14 -20.32 -1.14
N ALA A 145 13.50 -20.40 -2.32
CA ALA A 145 14.19 -20.47 -3.60
C ALA A 145 14.42 -19.09 -4.26
N ALA A 146 13.58 -18.10 -3.95
CA ALA A 146 13.53 -16.81 -4.65
C ALA A 146 13.79 -15.60 -3.74
N GLY A 147 13.95 -15.77 -2.42
CA GLY A 147 13.90 -14.61 -1.53
C GLY A 147 12.52 -13.92 -1.61
N GLU A 148 12.43 -12.66 -1.17
CA GLU A 148 11.20 -11.83 -1.21
C GLU A 148 11.11 -11.04 -2.53
N GLU A 149 10.10 -11.37 -3.33
CA GLU A 149 9.96 -10.95 -4.72
C GLU A 149 8.52 -10.53 -5.06
N LEU A 150 8.29 -10.12 -6.30
CA LEU A 150 6.97 -9.70 -6.76
C LEU A 150 6.07 -10.90 -7.06
N TRP A 151 4.95 -10.99 -6.35
CA TRP A 151 3.91 -11.99 -6.57
C TRP A 151 2.65 -11.39 -7.16
N VAL A 152 1.87 -12.21 -7.86
CA VAL A 152 0.58 -11.84 -8.45
C VAL A 152 -0.48 -12.88 -8.13
N THR A 153 -1.74 -12.44 -8.11
CA THR A 153 -2.91 -13.30 -8.15
C THR A 153 -4.04 -12.65 -8.93
N ASP A 154 -4.80 -13.44 -9.70
CA ASP A 154 -6.08 -13.03 -10.30
C ASP A 154 -7.28 -13.53 -9.47
N GLY A 155 -7.04 -14.04 -8.26
CA GLY A 155 -8.04 -14.69 -7.41
C GLY A 155 -8.24 -16.18 -7.73
N THR A 156 -7.46 -16.76 -8.65
CA THR A 156 -7.46 -18.20 -8.94
C THR A 156 -6.10 -18.84 -8.59
N ALA A 157 -6.09 -20.13 -8.26
CA ALA A 157 -4.86 -20.84 -7.98
C ALA A 157 -3.88 -20.88 -9.17
N LEU A 158 -4.39 -20.92 -10.41
CA LEU A 158 -3.56 -20.93 -11.62
C LEU A 158 -2.96 -19.57 -11.95
N GLY A 159 -3.67 -18.48 -11.63
CA GLY A 159 -3.17 -17.12 -11.79
C GLY A 159 -2.39 -16.60 -10.59
N THR A 160 -2.13 -17.45 -9.58
CA THR A 160 -1.38 -17.10 -8.37
C THR A 160 0.04 -17.64 -8.45
N GLY A 161 1.04 -16.77 -8.28
CA GLY A 161 2.42 -17.19 -8.29
C GLY A 161 3.42 -16.03 -8.30
N LEU A 162 4.71 -16.39 -8.28
CA LEU A 162 5.82 -15.48 -8.52
C LEU A 162 5.63 -14.82 -9.89
N LEU A 163 5.35 -13.52 -9.87
CA LEU A 163 5.17 -12.73 -11.09
C LEU A 163 6.52 -12.44 -11.72
N ARG A 164 7.50 -12.04 -10.92
CA ARG A 164 8.85 -11.80 -11.38
C ARG A 164 9.84 -11.95 -10.23
N ASP A 165 10.87 -12.74 -10.49
CA ASP A 165 12.12 -12.77 -9.75
C ASP A 165 12.95 -11.55 -10.21
N ILE A 166 12.79 -10.42 -9.52
CA ILE A 166 13.41 -9.14 -9.87
C ILE A 166 14.90 -9.19 -9.52
N TYR A 167 15.23 -9.78 -8.37
CA TYR A 167 16.60 -10.05 -7.97
C TYR A 167 16.87 -11.57 -8.00
N PRO A 168 17.43 -12.11 -9.09
CA PRO A 168 17.55 -13.56 -9.26
C PRO A 168 18.28 -14.28 -8.12
N GLY A 169 17.67 -15.33 -7.58
CA GLY A 169 18.26 -16.19 -6.55
C GLY A 169 17.53 -16.08 -5.21
N ASP A 170 18.21 -16.34 -4.10
CA ASP A 170 17.62 -16.26 -2.75
C ASP A 170 17.72 -14.86 -2.11
N TYR A 171 18.28 -13.90 -2.84
CA TYR A 171 18.43 -12.52 -2.39
C TYR A 171 17.16 -11.73 -2.71
N PRO A 172 16.57 -11.01 -1.74
CA PRO A 172 15.29 -10.34 -1.94
C PRO A 172 15.43 -9.03 -2.75
N SER A 173 14.50 -8.79 -3.67
CA SER A 173 14.30 -7.47 -4.30
C SER A 173 13.56 -6.47 -3.41
N THR A 174 12.96 -6.94 -2.31
CA THR A 174 12.21 -6.13 -1.33
C THR A 174 11.12 -5.21 -1.93
N PRO A 175 10.18 -5.73 -2.74
CA PRO A 175 9.12 -4.91 -3.32
C PRO A 175 8.28 -4.21 -2.25
N ARG A 176 8.03 -2.91 -2.41
CA ARG A 176 7.29 -2.11 -1.43
C ARG A 176 6.69 -0.84 -2.02
N GLN A 177 5.78 -0.21 -1.26
CA GLN A 177 5.03 0.99 -1.63
C GLN A 177 4.17 0.79 -2.88
N PHE A 178 3.49 -0.35 -2.96
CA PHE A 178 2.59 -0.64 -4.07
C PHE A 178 1.53 0.44 -4.20
N THR A 179 1.48 1.08 -5.36
CA THR A 179 0.60 2.21 -5.63
C THR A 179 -0.11 2.03 -6.95
N ARG A 180 -1.44 1.99 -6.91
CA ARG A 180 -2.25 1.87 -8.12
C ARG A 180 -2.18 3.16 -8.96
N LEU A 181 -1.77 3.02 -10.23
CA LEU A 181 -1.71 4.07 -11.24
C LEU A 181 -2.53 3.66 -12.47
N GLY A 182 -3.83 3.99 -12.46
CA GLY A 182 -4.78 3.51 -13.46
C GLY A 182 -4.96 2.00 -13.38
N ASN A 183 -4.61 1.29 -14.44
CA ASN A 183 -4.69 -0.18 -14.55
C ASN A 183 -3.34 -0.88 -14.27
N ARG A 184 -2.35 -0.12 -13.80
CA ARG A 184 -1.01 -0.62 -13.45
C ARG A 184 -0.74 -0.39 -11.98
N ILE A 185 0.25 -1.09 -11.46
CA ILE A 185 0.77 -0.90 -10.12
C ILE A 185 2.23 -0.45 -10.26
N VAL A 186 2.55 0.65 -9.58
CA VAL A 186 3.92 1.17 -9.46
C VAL A 186 4.41 0.87 -8.05
N PHE A 187 5.66 0.47 -7.92
CA PHE A 187 6.27 0.07 -6.65
C PHE A 187 7.78 0.33 -6.70
N SER A 188 8.45 0.21 -5.57
CA SER A 188 9.91 0.21 -5.50
C SER A 188 10.45 -1.20 -5.32
N ALA A 189 11.55 -1.54 -5.98
CA ALA A 189 12.24 -2.83 -5.85
C ALA A 189 13.69 -2.72 -6.31
N GLU A 190 14.54 -3.60 -5.79
CA GLU A 190 15.97 -3.67 -6.09
C GLU A 190 16.28 -4.80 -7.09
N ASP A 191 17.10 -4.52 -8.10
CA ASP A 191 17.69 -5.55 -8.96
C ASP A 191 19.22 -5.51 -8.89
N GLU A 192 19.88 -6.47 -9.54
CA GLU A 192 21.34 -6.61 -9.53
C GLU A 192 22.11 -5.49 -10.27
N ALA A 193 21.41 -4.60 -10.97
CA ALA A 193 22.01 -3.63 -11.91
C ALA A 193 21.71 -2.17 -11.58
N HIS A 194 20.63 -1.87 -10.87
CA HIS A 194 20.08 -0.54 -10.70
C HIS A 194 19.86 -0.13 -9.23
N GLY A 195 20.15 -1.01 -8.25
CA GLY A 195 19.79 -0.73 -6.86
C GLY A 195 18.27 -0.59 -6.68
N LEU A 196 17.84 0.02 -5.58
CA LEU A 196 16.41 0.22 -5.27
C LEU A 196 15.82 1.40 -6.06
N GLU A 197 14.98 1.08 -7.04
CA GLU A 197 14.42 2.00 -8.03
C GLU A 197 12.91 1.83 -8.22
N LEU A 198 12.32 2.65 -9.09
CA LEU A 198 10.87 2.61 -9.38
C LEU A 198 10.56 1.59 -10.48
N TRP A 199 9.63 0.68 -10.21
CA TRP A 199 9.15 -0.38 -11.10
C TRP A 199 7.65 -0.23 -11.39
N VAL A 200 7.21 -0.81 -12.51
CA VAL A 200 5.79 -0.83 -12.90
C VAL A 200 5.40 -2.23 -13.36
N THR A 201 4.16 -2.63 -13.08
CA THR A 201 3.55 -3.86 -13.58
C THR A 201 2.12 -3.66 -14.06
N ASP A 202 1.72 -4.42 -15.07
CA ASP A 202 0.33 -4.60 -15.50
C ASP A 202 -0.26 -5.97 -15.06
N GLY A 203 0.44 -6.66 -14.15
CA GLY A 203 0.08 -8.00 -13.68
C GLY A 203 0.65 -9.13 -14.54
N THR A 204 1.43 -8.81 -15.59
CA THR A 204 2.08 -9.80 -16.46
C THR A 204 3.61 -9.74 -16.37
N TYR A 205 4.27 -10.87 -16.65
CA TYR A 205 5.73 -10.92 -16.66
C TYR A 205 6.34 -9.91 -17.66
N PRO A 206 5.87 -9.81 -18.93
CA PRO A 206 6.41 -8.83 -19.88
C PRO A 206 6.11 -7.37 -19.53
N GLY A 207 4.98 -7.11 -18.85
CA GLY A 207 4.60 -5.76 -18.42
C GLY A 207 5.18 -5.35 -17.07
N THR A 208 5.92 -6.23 -16.40
CA THR A 208 6.66 -5.93 -15.17
C THR A 208 8.05 -5.44 -15.52
N THR A 209 8.34 -4.15 -15.41
CA THR A 209 9.60 -3.55 -15.88
C THR A 209 10.06 -2.41 -14.98
N LEU A 210 11.37 -2.15 -14.96
CA LEU A 210 11.93 -0.92 -14.39
C LEU A 210 11.26 0.29 -15.06
N LEU A 211 10.58 1.12 -14.28
CA LEU A 211 9.90 2.31 -14.78
C LEU A 211 10.94 3.41 -15.05
N LYS A 212 11.89 3.59 -14.14
CA LYS A 212 12.98 4.55 -14.30
C LYS A 212 14.13 4.20 -13.37
N ASP A 213 15.33 4.15 -13.93
CA ASP A 213 16.60 4.28 -13.19
C ASP A 213 16.81 5.77 -12.87
N VAL A 214 16.41 6.20 -11.67
CA VAL A 214 16.52 7.59 -11.22
C VAL A 214 17.94 7.89 -10.73
N ALA A 215 18.61 6.94 -10.10
CA ALA A 215 20.00 7.03 -9.67
C ALA A 215 20.89 6.05 -10.48
N PRO A 216 21.46 6.47 -11.63
CA PRO A 216 22.09 5.56 -12.57
C PRO A 216 23.13 4.59 -11.99
N GLY A 217 22.98 3.31 -12.35
CA GLY A 217 23.85 2.21 -11.94
C GLY A 217 23.46 1.61 -10.59
N LEU A 218 24.41 1.08 -9.83
CA LEU A 218 24.12 0.37 -8.57
C LEU A 218 23.69 1.26 -7.39
N ALA A 219 23.42 2.55 -7.63
CA ALA A 219 23.03 3.47 -6.57
C ALA A 219 21.52 3.48 -6.45
N SER A 220 20.99 3.42 -5.23
CA SER A 220 19.54 3.45 -5.02
C SER A 220 18.99 4.88 -5.00
N SER A 221 17.96 5.17 -5.78
CA SER A 221 17.19 6.42 -5.65
C SER A 221 16.26 6.42 -4.43
N VAL A 222 15.94 5.23 -3.89
CA VAL A 222 15.05 5.04 -2.74
C VAL A 222 13.74 5.82 -2.92
N PRO A 223 12.89 5.50 -3.91
CA PRO A 223 11.59 6.13 -4.06
C PRO A 223 10.79 6.05 -2.74
N ASP A 224 10.09 7.12 -2.38
CA ASP A 224 9.33 7.21 -1.13
C ASP A 224 8.10 8.13 -1.26
N ASP A 225 7.11 7.96 -0.37
CA ASP A 225 5.84 8.69 -0.32
C ASP A 225 5.09 8.72 -1.68
N LEU A 226 4.94 7.56 -2.31
CA LEU A 226 4.21 7.42 -3.58
C LEU A 226 2.72 7.76 -3.39
N VAL A 227 2.22 8.69 -4.20
CA VAL A 227 0.81 9.08 -4.20
C VAL A 227 0.31 9.41 -5.59
N VAL A 228 -0.91 8.99 -5.92
CA VAL A 228 -1.54 9.31 -7.20
C VAL A 228 -2.57 10.42 -7.04
N ARG A 229 -2.48 11.42 -7.91
CA ARG A 229 -3.49 12.47 -8.09
C ARG A 229 -3.79 12.63 -9.57
N ASP A 230 -5.07 12.51 -9.93
CA ASP A 230 -5.58 12.75 -11.28
C ASP A 230 -4.81 11.98 -12.38
N GLY A 231 -4.43 10.73 -12.08
CA GLY A 231 -3.70 9.85 -13.01
C GLY A 231 -2.20 10.10 -13.11
N VAL A 232 -1.64 10.96 -12.26
CA VAL A 232 -0.21 11.23 -12.17
C VAL A 232 0.30 10.74 -10.81
N LEU A 233 1.38 9.95 -10.84
CA LEU A 233 2.12 9.56 -9.64
C LEU A 233 3.04 10.70 -9.22
N TYR A 234 3.09 10.98 -7.94
CA TYR A 234 4.00 11.92 -7.28
C TYR A 234 4.76 11.16 -6.19
N PHE A 235 6.04 11.44 -6.05
CA PHE A 235 6.92 10.75 -5.10
C PHE A 235 8.18 11.57 -4.83
N SER A 236 8.96 11.18 -3.82
CA SER A 236 10.31 11.68 -3.60
C SER A 236 11.35 10.63 -3.98
N ALA A 237 12.46 11.06 -4.58
CA ALA A 237 13.56 10.15 -4.94
C ALA A 237 14.89 10.90 -5.03
N TRP A 238 15.98 10.20 -4.71
CA TRP A 238 17.34 10.69 -4.74
C TRP A 238 18.02 10.45 -6.09
N SER A 239 18.88 11.37 -6.52
CA SER A 239 19.81 11.14 -7.62
C SER A 239 21.17 11.78 -7.33
N PRO A 240 22.27 11.27 -7.91
CA PRO A 240 23.62 11.79 -7.65
C PRO A 240 23.80 13.27 -8.00
N SER A 241 23.06 13.76 -9.00
CA SER A 241 23.21 15.14 -9.50
C SER A 241 22.35 16.16 -8.76
N TYR A 242 21.28 15.71 -8.10
CA TYR A 242 20.23 16.59 -7.59
C TYR A 242 19.81 16.34 -6.13
N GLY A 243 20.43 15.38 -5.44
CA GLY A 243 19.94 14.98 -4.12
C GLY A 243 18.53 14.38 -4.18
N ARG A 244 17.83 14.36 -3.03
CA ARG A 244 16.43 13.91 -2.91
C ARG A 244 15.47 15.06 -3.21
N GLU A 245 14.69 14.89 -4.28
CA GLU A 245 13.79 15.90 -4.84
C GLU A 245 12.39 15.32 -5.11
N ALA A 246 11.45 16.17 -5.53
CA ALA A 246 10.08 15.79 -5.86
C ALA A 246 9.98 15.38 -7.34
N TRP A 247 9.36 14.24 -7.60
CA TRP A 247 9.21 13.64 -8.92
C TRP A 247 7.75 13.38 -9.25
N LYS A 248 7.46 13.35 -10.56
CA LYS A 248 6.18 12.88 -11.09
C LYS A 248 6.38 11.83 -12.16
N SER A 249 5.37 10.99 -12.37
CA SER A 249 5.30 10.05 -13.48
C SER A 249 3.88 9.90 -14.01
N ASP A 250 3.74 9.75 -15.32
CA ASP A 250 2.52 9.27 -15.99
C ASP A 250 2.50 7.72 -16.12
N GLY A 251 3.44 7.05 -15.44
CA GLY A 251 3.68 5.62 -15.53
C GLY A 251 4.50 5.20 -16.75
N THR A 252 5.14 6.14 -17.45
CA THR A 252 6.13 5.84 -18.49
C THR A 252 7.50 6.37 -18.11
N ALA A 253 8.56 5.73 -18.59
CA ALA A 253 9.95 6.16 -18.34
C ALA A 253 10.24 7.59 -18.83
N ALA A 254 9.55 8.03 -19.88
CA ALA A 254 9.68 9.37 -20.46
C ALA A 254 8.90 10.43 -19.66
N GLY A 255 7.74 10.07 -19.11
CA GLY A 255 6.96 10.95 -18.24
C GLY A 255 7.43 10.96 -16.78
N THR A 256 8.33 10.06 -16.38
CA THR A 256 9.01 10.09 -15.08
C THR A 256 10.08 11.18 -15.05
N VAL A 257 9.73 12.33 -14.46
CA VAL A 257 10.56 13.54 -14.44
C VAL A 257 10.51 14.23 -13.07
N ARG A 258 11.61 14.91 -12.71
CA ARG A 258 11.65 15.79 -11.54
C ARG A 258 10.71 16.99 -11.76
N ILE A 259 9.93 17.36 -10.75
CA ILE A 259 8.94 18.44 -10.84
C ILE A 259 9.59 19.81 -10.59
N SER A 260 10.50 19.88 -9.61
CA SER A 260 11.33 21.05 -9.35
C SER A 260 12.59 20.64 -8.59
N ASP A 261 13.64 21.44 -8.73
CA ASP A 261 14.82 21.42 -7.88
C ASP A 261 14.59 22.44 -6.77
N VAL A 262 13.89 22.04 -5.71
CA VAL A 262 13.53 22.94 -4.60
C VAL A 262 14.78 23.37 -3.83
N ALA A 263 15.81 22.50 -3.79
CA ALA A 263 17.13 22.78 -3.24
C ALA A 263 18.23 22.66 -4.33
N PRO A 264 18.56 23.76 -5.03
CA PRO A 264 19.43 23.71 -6.21
C PRO A 264 20.75 22.93 -6.04
N GLY A 265 21.03 22.05 -7.00
CA GLY A 265 22.29 21.29 -7.07
C GLY A 265 22.23 19.95 -6.32
N PRO A 266 23.35 19.42 -5.80
CA PRO A 266 23.37 18.09 -5.18
C PRO A 266 22.76 18.04 -3.77
N LEU A 267 22.23 19.17 -3.27
CA LEU A 267 21.58 19.24 -1.98
C LEU A 267 20.18 18.61 -2.07
N SER A 268 19.68 18.07 -0.97
CA SER A 268 18.35 17.44 -0.95
C SER A 268 17.31 18.41 -0.40
N SER A 269 16.20 18.60 -1.10
CA SER A 269 15.02 19.26 -0.53
C SER A 269 14.22 18.33 0.40
N SER A 270 14.49 17.02 0.34
CA SER A 270 13.85 15.98 1.15
C SER A 270 12.32 16.11 1.23
N PRO A 271 11.60 16.05 0.09
CA PRO A 271 10.14 16.13 0.09
C PRO A 271 9.53 14.96 0.85
N GLN A 272 8.56 15.26 1.71
CA GLN A 272 7.91 14.27 2.57
C GLN A 272 6.42 14.56 2.73
N ARG A 273 5.66 13.51 3.08
CA ARG A 273 4.24 13.56 3.47
C ARG A 273 3.37 14.19 2.39
N PHE A 274 3.48 13.67 1.16
CA PHE A 274 2.57 14.09 0.10
C PHE A 274 1.12 13.79 0.49
N ALA A 275 0.30 14.83 0.59
CA ALA A 275 -1.08 14.72 1.06
C ALA A 275 -2.02 15.50 0.14
N ARG A 276 -3.12 14.86 -0.25
CA ARG A 276 -4.15 15.50 -1.07
C ARG A 276 -5.13 16.27 -0.19
N ALA A 277 -5.38 17.53 -0.53
CA ALA A 277 -6.48 18.31 0.06
C ALA A 277 -7.18 19.12 -1.04
N GLY A 278 -8.43 18.72 -1.34
CA GLY A 278 -9.17 19.20 -2.51
C GLY A 278 -8.45 18.85 -3.80
N ASN A 279 -8.20 19.87 -4.62
CA ASN A 279 -7.51 19.70 -5.91
C ASN A 279 -5.98 19.79 -5.81
N ARG A 280 -5.42 20.15 -4.65
CA ARG A 280 -3.97 20.33 -4.49
C ARG A 280 -3.33 19.12 -3.82
N LEU A 281 -2.07 18.88 -4.19
CA LEU A 281 -1.17 18.01 -3.44
C LEU A 281 -0.21 18.87 -2.64
N TYR A 282 -0.11 18.64 -1.34
CA TYR A 282 0.78 19.35 -0.44
C TYR A 282 1.91 18.44 0.01
N PHE A 283 3.08 18.99 0.27
CA PHE A 283 4.22 18.26 0.84
C PHE A 283 5.13 19.20 1.61
N SER A 284 5.92 18.66 2.54
CA SER A 284 6.97 19.41 3.23
C SER A 284 8.31 19.23 2.52
N ALA A 285 9.06 20.30 2.29
CA ALA A 285 10.42 20.23 1.73
C ALA A 285 11.24 21.46 2.15
N THR A 286 12.57 21.33 2.15
CA THR A 286 13.49 22.44 2.45
C THR A 286 14.10 23.04 1.19
N ASP A 287 14.19 24.37 1.13
CA ASP A 287 14.92 25.10 0.09
C ASP A 287 16.38 25.38 0.48
N GLN A 288 16.84 24.80 1.59
CA GLN A 288 18.17 25.00 2.21
C GLN A 288 18.43 26.42 2.72
N VAL A 289 17.45 27.33 2.68
CA VAL A 289 17.56 28.72 3.14
C VAL A 289 16.62 29.00 4.32
N ARG A 290 15.38 28.51 4.25
CA ARG A 290 14.31 28.77 5.24
C ARG A 290 14.06 27.60 6.19
N GLY A 291 14.54 26.41 5.84
CA GLY A 291 14.20 25.17 6.53
C GLY A 291 13.04 24.46 5.84
N TYR A 292 12.35 23.56 6.55
CA TYR A 292 11.22 22.82 5.97
C TYR A 292 9.97 23.68 5.86
N GLU A 293 9.47 23.82 4.64
CA GLU A 293 8.29 24.60 4.32
C GLU A 293 7.17 23.75 3.75
N LEU A 294 5.94 24.30 3.74
CA LEU A 294 4.79 23.67 3.10
C LEU A 294 4.69 24.13 1.64
N TRP A 295 4.81 23.19 0.72
CA TRP A 295 4.70 23.39 -0.72
C TRP A 295 3.39 22.82 -1.22
N ALA A 296 2.89 23.38 -2.33
CA ALA A 296 1.71 22.84 -3.00
C ALA A 296 2.01 22.63 -4.48
N ILE A 297 1.61 21.48 -5.01
CA ILE A 297 1.53 21.23 -6.44
C ILE A 297 0.16 21.71 -6.92
N SER A 298 0.17 22.72 -7.78
CA SER A 298 -1.03 23.29 -8.40
C SER A 298 -1.52 22.43 -9.58
N ASP A 299 -2.70 22.75 -10.09
CA ASP A 299 -3.33 22.02 -11.21
C ASP A 299 -2.52 22.13 -12.51
N ASP A 300 -1.79 23.22 -12.70
CA ASP A 300 -0.88 23.43 -13.83
C ASP A 300 0.49 22.74 -13.64
N GLY A 301 0.69 22.03 -12.52
CA GLY A 301 1.93 21.35 -12.18
C GLY A 301 3.01 22.26 -11.60
N THR A 302 2.74 23.55 -11.37
CA THR A 302 3.67 24.44 -10.66
C THR A 302 3.74 24.11 -9.17
N ILE A 303 4.90 24.38 -8.56
CA ILE A 303 5.15 24.16 -7.14
C ILE A 303 5.41 25.49 -6.41
N PRO A 304 4.41 26.34 -6.19
CA PRO A 304 4.59 27.49 -5.31
C PRO A 304 4.85 27.04 -3.87
N LEU A 305 5.69 27.81 -3.17
CA LEU A 305 5.68 27.85 -1.71
C LEU A 305 4.26 28.22 -1.28
N PHE A 306 3.60 27.31 -0.56
CA PHE A 306 2.20 27.51 -0.17
C PHE A 306 2.11 28.32 1.12
N LEU A 307 2.95 27.97 2.10
CA LEU A 307 3.04 28.68 3.37
C LEU A 307 4.48 28.64 3.88
N ASP A 308 4.98 29.82 4.23
CA ASP A 308 6.24 30.00 4.97
C ASP A 308 5.97 29.87 6.48
N GLY A 309 6.45 28.76 7.06
CA GLY A 309 6.29 28.36 8.45
C GLY A 309 7.35 28.93 9.39
N PHE A 310 8.41 29.58 8.89
CA PHE A 310 9.53 30.07 9.67
C PHE A 310 9.91 31.52 9.33
N GLU A 311 9.84 32.45 10.30
CA GLU A 311 10.37 33.81 10.09
C GLU A 311 11.92 33.86 10.13
N ASN A 312 12.56 32.84 10.73
CA ASN A 312 14.02 32.57 10.79
C ASN A 312 14.31 31.20 11.48
N GLU A 313 15.59 30.76 11.48
CA GLU A 313 16.12 29.45 11.91
C GLU A 313 15.70 28.91 13.30
N SER A 314 14.97 29.66 14.12
CA SER A 314 14.69 29.28 15.52
C SER A 314 13.26 29.51 16.02
N THR A 315 12.34 30.00 15.18
CA THR A 315 10.95 30.24 15.62
C THR A 315 9.93 29.65 14.64
N SER A 316 9.29 28.54 15.04
CA SER A 316 8.15 27.99 14.32
C SER A 316 6.92 28.87 14.52
N ARG A 317 6.17 29.20 13.46
CA ARG A 317 4.83 29.80 13.60
C ARG A 317 3.79 28.87 14.24
N TRP A 318 4.16 27.61 14.45
CA TRP A 318 3.30 26.56 15.01
C TRP A 318 3.19 26.55 16.55
N SER A 319 3.87 27.46 17.27
CA SER A 319 3.80 27.58 18.74
C SER A 319 2.72 28.56 19.24
N GLY A 320 1.97 29.19 18.34
CA GLY A 320 0.84 30.07 18.66
C GLY A 320 -0.50 29.41 18.32
N ALA A 321 -1.46 29.50 19.24
CA ALA A 321 -2.77 28.86 19.18
C ALA A 321 -3.45 28.92 17.80
N ILE A 322 -3.94 27.75 17.37
CA ILE A 322 -4.88 27.59 16.26
C ILE A 322 -6.14 28.41 16.58
N PRO A 323 -6.63 29.29 15.67
CA PRO A 323 -7.90 30.02 15.86
C PRO A 323 -9.12 29.09 15.91
#